data_AF-A0A9N9PZI5-F1
#
_entry.id   AF-A0A9N9PZI5-F1
#
_cell.length_a   1.000
_cell.length_b   1.000
_cell.length_c   1.000
_cell.angle_alpha   90.00
_cell.angle_beta   90.00
_cell.angle_gamma   90.00
#
_symmetry.space_group_name_H-M   'P 1'
#
loop_
_entity.id
_entity.type
_entity.pdbx_description
1 polymer ?
#
loop_
_entity_poly.entity_id
_entity_poly.type
_entity_poly.pdbx_seq_one_letter_code
_entity_poly.pdbx_strand_id
1 'polypeptide(L)'
;MPFSRHPSQHSRESSRNPRDSYIRSSPSIQNSPPPTQYPTNSSLYSLSHLSARNPHRYLHASSVRRQVASAPSEPLQSTQSQSTRSRYPKPFRNNENLPLQEPWRSHEEYPIVYEHGENYTDADGQAPGPVRAVYHHGDRSKVDVVYHDVKISRNMSINMRFAEYRASRR
;
A
#
# COMPACT_ATOMS: atom_id res chain seq x y z
N MET A 1 46.29 51.69 47.32
CA MET A 1 45.41 50.60 47.80
C MET A 1 44.98 49.78 46.58
N PRO A 2 45.50 48.55 46.43
CA PRO A 2 45.36 47.70 45.26
C PRO A 2 44.19 46.71 45.44
N PHE A 3 43.64 46.20 44.33
CA PHE A 3 43.33 44.77 44.22
C PHE A 3 43.46 44.33 42.77
N SER A 4 44.48 43.51 42.56
CA SER A 4 44.70 42.63 41.42
C SER A 4 43.54 41.63 41.26
N ARG A 5 43.24 41.23 40.01
CA ARG A 5 43.23 39.80 39.66
C ARG A 5 43.23 39.58 38.14
N HIS A 6 44.02 38.57 37.81
CA HIS A 6 44.37 37.98 36.53
C HIS A 6 43.19 37.32 35.78
N PRO A 7 43.41 36.91 34.51
CA PRO A 7 42.41 36.32 33.63
C PRO A 7 42.23 34.83 33.93
N SER A 8 41.11 34.26 33.48
CA SER A 8 41.00 32.79 33.34
C SER A 8 40.02 32.43 32.25
N GLN A 9 40.55 31.64 31.33
CA GLN A 9 39.82 30.90 30.32
C GLN A 9 38.79 29.98 30.97
N HIS A 10 37.66 29.77 30.30
CA HIS A 10 36.99 28.49 30.35
C HIS A 10 36.33 28.22 29.00
N SER A 11 37.01 27.38 28.22
CA SER A 11 36.38 26.38 27.37
C SER A 11 35.27 25.65 28.12
N ARG A 12 34.20 25.30 27.39
CA ARG A 12 33.18 24.24 27.61
C ARG A 12 31.87 24.74 26.99
N GLU A 13 31.07 23.96 26.29
CA GLU A 13 31.12 22.57 25.92
C GLU A 13 30.21 22.49 24.69
N SER A 14 30.68 21.83 23.63
CA SER A 14 29.82 21.38 22.55
C SER A 14 28.70 20.55 23.16
N SER A 15 27.49 21.09 23.17
CA SER A 15 26.30 20.35 23.59
C SER A 15 26.03 19.28 22.55
N ARG A 16 26.71 18.15 22.72
CA ARG A 16 26.47 16.90 22.01
C ARG A 16 25.07 16.46 22.40
N ASN A 17 24.16 16.67 21.46
CA ASN A 17 22.79 16.22 21.53
C ASN A 17 22.80 14.70 21.79
N PRO A 18 22.21 14.19 22.89
CA PRO A 18 22.34 12.78 23.30
C PRO A 18 21.44 11.83 22.48
N ARG A 19 21.25 12.10 21.19
CA ARG A 19 20.42 11.26 20.30
C ARG A 19 21.21 10.40 19.31
N ASP A 20 22.54 10.48 19.33
CA ASP A 20 23.42 9.53 18.63
C ASP A 20 23.84 8.40 19.57
N SER A 21 22.96 7.44 19.83
CA SER A 21 23.37 6.12 20.34
C SER A 21 22.26 5.07 20.23
N TYR A 22 21.70 4.87 19.04
CA TYR A 22 21.13 3.56 18.68
C TYR A 22 21.41 3.25 17.20
N ILE A 23 22.67 2.96 16.89
CA ILE A 23 22.94 1.95 15.87
C ILE A 23 22.52 0.61 16.50
N ARG A 24 21.38 0.08 16.09
CA ARG A 24 21.20 -1.37 16.11
C ARG A 24 20.62 -1.77 14.77
N SER A 25 21.49 -2.39 13.99
CA SER A 25 21.23 -3.16 12.78
C SER A 25 19.82 -3.75 12.80
N SER A 26 18.88 -3.10 12.10
CA SER A 26 17.56 -3.69 11.88
C SER A 26 17.76 -4.87 10.93
N PRO A 27 17.52 -6.11 11.37
CA PRO A 27 17.53 -7.24 10.45
C PRO A 27 16.41 -7.02 9.44
N SER A 28 16.76 -6.95 8.17
CA SER A 28 15.92 -7.28 7.00
C SER A 28 14.41 -7.30 7.27
N ILE A 29 13.76 -6.13 7.23
CA ILE A 29 12.30 -5.95 7.37
C ILE A 29 11.51 -6.55 6.18
N GLN A 30 12.18 -7.21 5.24
CA GLN A 30 11.56 -7.63 3.98
C GLN A 30 10.66 -8.87 4.09
N ASN A 31 10.76 -9.72 5.12
CA ASN A 31 10.06 -11.02 5.14
C ASN A 31 9.37 -11.35 6.48
N SER A 32 8.77 -10.37 7.17
CA SER A 32 7.99 -10.71 8.38
C SER A 32 6.81 -11.61 8.01
N PRO A 33 6.70 -12.82 8.58
CA PRO A 33 5.52 -13.65 8.38
C PRO A 33 4.27 -12.88 8.86
N PRO A 34 3.09 -13.18 8.30
CA PRO A 34 1.85 -12.59 8.77
C PRO A 34 1.72 -12.78 10.28
N PRO A 35 1.13 -11.82 11.00
CA PRO A 35 0.84 -12.02 12.41
C PRO A 35 0.03 -13.30 12.58
N THR A 36 0.31 -14.04 13.66
CA THR A 36 -0.25 -15.36 14.01
C THR A 36 -1.79 -15.43 14.00
N GLN A 37 -2.46 -14.29 13.84
CA GLN A 37 -3.91 -14.13 13.74
C GLN A 37 -4.52 -14.49 12.39
N TYR A 38 -3.75 -14.63 11.30
CA TYR A 38 -4.34 -15.01 10.02
C TYR A 38 -4.44 -16.54 9.89
N PRO A 39 -5.64 -17.10 9.70
CA PRO A 39 -5.81 -18.54 9.60
C PRO A 39 -5.03 -19.09 8.40
N THR A 40 -4.13 -20.04 8.67
CA THR A 40 -3.32 -20.77 7.67
C THR A 40 -4.16 -21.51 6.62
N ASN A 41 -5.46 -21.64 6.87
CA ASN A 41 -6.43 -22.33 6.04
C ASN A 41 -6.99 -21.44 4.91
N SER A 42 -6.51 -20.21 4.75
CA SER A 42 -6.99 -19.27 3.74
C SER A 42 -5.85 -18.72 2.87
N SER A 43 -6.11 -18.55 1.57
CA SER A 43 -5.16 -17.89 0.66
C SER A 43 -5.18 -16.38 0.88
N LEU A 44 -4.01 -15.76 0.82
CA LEU A 44 -3.80 -14.35 1.13
C LEU A 44 -2.97 -13.65 0.05
N TYR A 45 -3.18 -12.34 -0.11
CA TYR A 45 -2.22 -11.44 -0.73
C TYR A 45 -1.46 -10.70 0.36
N SER A 46 -0.13 -10.65 0.25
CA SER A 46 0.78 -9.99 1.18
C SER A 46 1.37 -8.73 0.53
N LEU A 47 1.14 -7.59 1.17
CA LEU A 47 1.62 -6.28 0.76
C LEU A 47 2.74 -5.85 1.71
N SER A 48 3.80 -6.67 1.77
CA SER A 48 4.84 -6.65 2.81
C SER A 48 5.59 -5.31 2.95
N HIS A 49 5.61 -4.49 1.90
CA HIS A 49 6.30 -3.19 1.89
C HIS A 49 5.48 -2.06 2.55
N LEU A 50 4.17 -2.27 2.74
CA LEU A 50 3.35 -1.39 3.58
C LEU A 50 3.79 -1.47 5.05
N SER A 51 3.43 -0.45 5.83
CA SER A 51 3.76 -0.43 7.26
C SER A 51 3.13 -1.64 7.96
N ALA A 52 3.80 -2.14 9.01
CA ALA A 52 3.31 -3.30 9.75
C ALA A 52 1.91 -3.11 10.37
N ARG A 53 1.50 -1.85 10.57
CA ARG A 53 0.20 -1.45 11.10
C ARG A 53 -0.83 -1.13 10.01
N ASN A 54 -0.46 -1.23 8.73
CA ASN A 54 -1.40 -0.95 7.65
C ASN A 54 -2.43 -2.09 7.58
N PRO A 55 -3.74 -1.79 7.63
CA PRO A 55 -4.77 -2.83 7.58
C PRO A 55 -4.72 -3.63 6.28
N HIS A 56 -4.36 -3.00 5.16
CA HIS A 56 -4.24 -3.67 3.87
C HIS A 56 -2.98 -4.55 3.72
N ARG A 57 -2.14 -4.67 4.75
CA ARG A 57 -0.89 -5.45 4.64
C ARG A 57 -1.14 -6.92 4.28
N TYR A 58 -2.26 -7.47 4.72
CA TYR A 58 -2.69 -8.82 4.37
C TYR A 58 -4.16 -8.80 3.97
N LEU A 59 -4.46 -9.33 2.78
CA LEU A 59 -5.80 -9.35 2.23
C LEU A 59 -6.21 -10.80 1.95
N HIS A 60 -7.41 -11.19 2.38
CA HIS A 60 -7.96 -12.49 2.01
C HIS A 60 -8.26 -12.53 0.52
N ALA A 61 -7.74 -13.56 -0.16
CA ALA A 61 -7.96 -13.72 -1.60
C ALA A 61 -9.45 -13.92 -1.93
N SER A 62 -10.24 -14.50 -1.03
CA SER A 62 -11.70 -14.59 -1.16
C SER A 62 -12.36 -13.21 -1.15
N SER A 63 -11.95 -12.32 -0.25
CA SER A 63 -12.48 -10.95 -0.18
C SER A 63 -12.11 -10.15 -1.44
N VAL A 64 -10.88 -10.27 -1.92
CA VAL A 64 -10.44 -9.63 -3.18
C VAL A 64 -11.32 -10.10 -4.34
N ARG A 65 -11.46 -11.42 -4.52
CA ARG A 65 -12.28 -11.97 -5.61
C ARG A 65 -13.76 -11.56 -5.50
N ARG A 66 -14.32 -11.50 -4.28
CA ARG A 66 -15.68 -11.00 -4.05
C ARG A 66 -15.81 -9.55 -4.53
N GLN A 67 -14.89 -8.67 -4.11
CA GLN A 67 -14.93 -7.25 -4.49
C GLN A 67 -14.80 -7.05 -6.01
N VAL A 68 -13.90 -7.80 -6.65
CA VAL A 68 -13.75 -7.80 -8.12
C VAL A 68 -15.01 -8.32 -8.82
N ALA A 69 -15.61 -9.40 -8.32
CA ALA A 69 -16.86 -9.92 -8.88
C ALA A 69 -18.00 -8.89 -8.79
N SER A 70 -18.04 -8.08 -7.73
CA SER A 70 -19.04 -7.02 -7.55
C SER A 70 -18.72 -5.69 -8.22
N ALA A 71 -17.51 -5.52 -8.79
CA ALA A 71 -17.15 -4.29 -9.48
C ALA A 71 -18.14 -4.04 -10.64
N PRO A 72 -18.55 -2.80 -10.91
CA PRO A 72 -19.41 -2.55 -12.06
C PRO A 72 -18.67 -2.86 -13.37
N SER A 73 -19.38 -3.23 -14.43
CA SER A 73 -18.75 -3.50 -15.75
C SER A 73 -18.24 -2.24 -16.43
N GLU A 74 -18.80 -1.09 -16.07
CA GLU A 74 -18.43 0.21 -16.61
C GLU A 74 -18.20 1.19 -15.45
N PRO A 75 -17.36 2.23 -15.63
CA PRO A 75 -17.19 3.25 -14.61
C PRO A 75 -18.53 3.94 -14.29
N LEU A 76 -18.90 4.00 -13.01
CA LEU A 76 -20.17 4.60 -12.59
C LEU A 76 -20.27 6.06 -13.05
N GLN A 77 -21.35 6.42 -13.74
CA GLN A 77 -21.57 7.81 -14.16
C GLN A 77 -21.95 8.67 -12.93
N SER A 78 -21.22 9.77 -12.69
CA SER A 78 -21.58 10.72 -11.63
C SER A 78 -22.80 11.49 -12.07
N THR A 79 -23.82 11.47 -11.22
CA THR A 79 -25.04 12.26 -11.37
C THR A 79 -24.86 13.71 -10.93
N GLN A 80 -23.65 14.12 -10.52
CA GLN A 80 -23.33 15.50 -10.14
C GLN A 80 -22.09 16.02 -10.86
N SER A 81 -22.26 17.21 -11.45
CA SER A 81 -21.42 17.92 -12.42
C SER A 81 -20.08 18.47 -11.88
N GLN A 82 -19.60 18.08 -10.68
CA GLN A 82 -18.47 18.76 -10.04
C GLN A 82 -17.37 17.86 -9.46
N SER A 83 -17.49 16.53 -9.54
CA SER A 83 -16.43 15.64 -9.06
C SER A 83 -15.53 15.18 -10.22
N THR A 84 -14.33 15.73 -10.31
CA THR A 84 -13.22 15.24 -11.16
C THR A 84 -12.63 13.92 -10.65
N ARG A 85 -13.26 13.26 -9.67
CA ARG A 85 -12.81 11.97 -9.17
C ARG A 85 -13.03 10.90 -10.22
N SER A 86 -11.95 10.60 -10.91
CA SER A 86 -11.49 9.30 -11.37
C SER A 86 -12.35 8.11 -10.86
N ARG A 87 -13.39 7.74 -11.63
CA ARG A 87 -14.34 6.66 -11.35
C ARG A 87 -13.72 5.29 -11.57
N TYR A 88 -14.22 4.28 -10.86
CA TYR A 88 -13.77 2.89 -11.00
C TYR A 88 -14.86 1.97 -11.57
N PRO A 89 -14.49 0.86 -12.25
CA PRO A 89 -13.13 0.44 -12.59
C PRO A 89 -12.46 1.33 -13.63
N LYS A 90 -11.13 1.21 -13.80
CA LYS A 90 -10.35 1.99 -14.78
C LYS A 90 -9.43 1.11 -15.61
N PRO A 91 -9.05 1.52 -16.83
CA PRO A 91 -7.98 0.85 -17.56
C PRO A 91 -6.66 0.87 -16.77
N PHE A 92 -6.06 -0.30 -16.56
CA PHE A 92 -4.74 -0.44 -15.96
C PHE A 92 -3.66 -0.41 -17.04
N ARG A 93 -2.82 0.62 -17.03
CA ARG A 93 -1.81 0.86 -18.08
C ARG A 93 -0.49 0.10 -17.87
N ASN A 94 -0.27 -0.47 -16.68
CA ASN A 94 0.95 -1.17 -16.32
C ASN A 94 2.25 -0.42 -16.65
N ASN A 95 2.35 0.85 -16.23
CA ASN A 95 3.50 1.71 -16.56
C ASN A 95 4.84 1.17 -16.01
N GLU A 96 4.78 0.38 -14.94
CA GLU A 96 5.92 -0.23 -14.27
C GLU A 96 6.34 -1.58 -14.87
N ASN A 97 5.68 -2.03 -15.96
CA ASN A 97 5.92 -3.33 -16.61
C ASN A 97 5.88 -4.50 -15.62
N LEU A 98 4.89 -4.48 -14.73
CA LEU A 98 4.62 -5.53 -13.78
C LEU A 98 4.33 -6.85 -14.54
N PRO A 99 4.97 -7.99 -14.17
CA PRO A 99 4.61 -9.32 -14.69
C PRO A 99 3.21 -9.80 -14.27
N LEU A 100 2.15 -9.25 -14.89
CA LEU A 100 0.76 -9.69 -14.70
C LEU A 100 0.60 -11.15 -15.14
N GLN A 101 -0.31 -11.89 -14.49
CA GLN A 101 -0.63 -13.27 -14.81
C GLN A 101 -1.03 -13.44 -16.27
N GLU A 102 -1.65 -12.40 -16.84
CA GLU A 102 -2.04 -12.38 -18.23
C GLU A 102 -1.42 -11.18 -18.96
N PRO A 103 -0.97 -11.34 -20.22
CA PRO A 103 -0.30 -10.27 -20.97
C PRO A 103 -1.26 -9.31 -21.70
N TRP A 104 -2.58 -9.41 -21.47
CA TRP A 104 -3.59 -8.71 -22.30
C TRP A 104 -3.58 -7.19 -22.15
N ARG A 105 -4.07 -6.52 -23.21
CA ARG A 105 -4.17 -5.04 -23.31
C ARG A 105 -5.41 -4.44 -22.62
N SER A 106 -6.29 -5.27 -22.06
CA SER A 106 -7.59 -4.85 -21.51
C SER A 106 -7.72 -5.17 -20.03
N HIS A 107 -6.68 -4.87 -19.26
CA HIS A 107 -6.74 -4.95 -17.80
C HIS A 107 -7.49 -3.74 -17.24
N GLU A 108 -8.28 -4.01 -16.21
CA GLU A 108 -8.91 -3.00 -15.38
C GLU A 108 -8.31 -3.03 -13.98
N GLU A 109 -8.27 -1.87 -13.35
CA GLU A 109 -8.02 -1.72 -11.92
C GLU A 109 -9.31 -1.37 -11.17
N TYR A 110 -9.49 -1.98 -10.00
CA TYR A 110 -10.57 -1.65 -9.06
C TYR A 110 -10.01 -1.53 -7.63
N PRO A 111 -10.44 -0.55 -6.82
CA PRO A 111 -9.91 -0.37 -5.47
C PRO A 111 -10.31 -1.51 -4.55
N ILE A 112 -9.40 -1.91 -3.68
CA ILE A 112 -9.68 -2.94 -2.67
C ILE A 112 -9.73 -2.32 -1.29
N VAL A 113 -10.91 -2.37 -0.69
CA VAL A 113 -11.13 -1.93 0.69
C VAL A 113 -10.82 -3.06 1.66
N TYR A 114 -10.28 -2.72 2.83
CA TYR A 114 -9.96 -3.71 3.86
C TYR A 114 -11.22 -4.24 4.56
N GLU A 115 -12.27 -3.43 4.61
CA GLU A 115 -13.44 -3.72 5.44
C GLU A 115 -14.17 -5.01 5.01
N HIS A 116 -14.50 -5.82 6.01
CA HIS A 116 -15.04 -7.15 5.82
C HIS A 116 -16.47 -7.08 5.27
N GLY A 117 -16.60 -7.28 3.97
CA GLY A 117 -17.90 -7.40 3.29
C GLY A 117 -18.27 -6.17 2.48
N GLU A 118 -17.55 -5.07 2.66
CA GLU A 118 -17.75 -3.87 1.88
C GLU A 118 -17.02 -3.93 0.53
N ASN A 119 -17.53 -3.14 -0.40
CA ASN A 119 -16.95 -2.87 -1.70
C ASN A 119 -16.68 -1.37 -1.78
N TYR A 120 -15.71 -0.98 -2.61
CA TYR A 120 -15.45 0.43 -2.82
C TYR A 120 -16.65 1.13 -3.47
N THR A 121 -17.06 2.26 -2.91
CA THR A 121 -18.07 3.14 -3.50
C THR A 121 -17.44 4.49 -3.86
N ASP A 122 -17.79 5.00 -5.04
CA ASP A 122 -17.41 6.37 -5.44
C ASP A 122 -18.32 7.44 -4.78
N ALA A 123 -19.36 7.00 -4.05
CA ALA A 123 -20.23 7.86 -3.27
C ALA A 123 -19.46 8.41 -2.05
N ASP A 124 -19.71 9.67 -1.69
CA ASP A 124 -19.22 10.29 -0.44
C ASP A 124 -17.73 10.64 -0.37
N GLY A 125 -16.99 10.53 -1.48
CA GLY A 125 -15.58 10.94 -1.50
C GLY A 125 -14.66 10.05 -0.69
N GLN A 126 -15.07 8.80 -0.48
CA GLN A 126 -14.21 7.75 0.03
C GLN A 126 -12.92 7.69 -0.81
N ALA A 127 -11.77 7.76 -0.15
CA ALA A 127 -10.51 7.60 -0.85
C ALA A 127 -10.37 6.12 -1.27
N PRO A 128 -9.95 5.83 -2.51
CA PRO A 128 -9.81 4.45 -3.00
C PRO A 128 -8.68 3.66 -2.30
N GLY A 129 -7.99 4.25 -1.33
CA GLY A 129 -6.86 3.64 -0.67
C GLY A 129 -5.70 3.33 -1.63
N PRO A 130 -4.66 2.61 -1.14
CA PRO A 130 -3.45 2.36 -1.90
C PRO A 130 -3.51 1.08 -2.75
N VAL A 131 -4.50 0.22 -2.56
CA VAL A 131 -4.54 -1.12 -3.17
C VAL A 131 -5.50 -1.19 -4.34
N ARG A 132 -5.08 -1.84 -5.42
CA ARG A 132 -5.89 -2.14 -6.59
C ARG A 132 -5.88 -3.64 -6.86
N ALA A 133 -7.02 -4.21 -7.21
CA ALA A 133 -7.06 -5.45 -7.95
C ALA A 133 -6.94 -5.14 -9.43
N VAL A 134 -6.13 -5.92 -10.14
CA VAL A 134 -5.98 -5.88 -11.60
C VAL A 134 -6.56 -7.16 -12.15
N TYR A 135 -7.50 -7.05 -13.08
CA TYR A 135 -8.18 -8.20 -13.67
C TYR A 135 -8.54 -7.90 -15.13
N HIS A 136 -8.83 -8.93 -15.91
CA HIS A 136 -9.24 -8.77 -17.29
C HIS A 136 -10.73 -8.44 -17.38
N HIS A 137 -11.11 -7.44 -18.18
CA HIS A 137 -12.52 -7.01 -18.32
C HIS A 137 -13.47 -8.18 -18.64
N GLY A 138 -13.08 -9.08 -19.54
CA GLY A 138 -13.87 -10.25 -19.92
C GLY A 138 -13.69 -11.50 -19.05
N ASP A 139 -12.70 -11.54 -18.16
CA ASP A 139 -12.46 -12.67 -17.27
C ASP A 139 -11.97 -12.17 -15.90
N ARG A 140 -12.91 -12.09 -14.97
CA ARG A 140 -12.67 -11.63 -13.60
C ARG A 140 -12.18 -12.73 -12.65
N SER A 141 -11.99 -13.95 -13.15
CA SER A 141 -11.50 -15.07 -12.34
C SER A 141 -9.99 -14.97 -12.06
N LYS A 142 -9.25 -14.35 -12.98
CA LYS A 142 -7.82 -14.10 -12.87
C LYS A 142 -7.59 -12.71 -12.30
N VAL A 143 -7.13 -12.67 -11.06
CA VAL A 143 -6.94 -11.44 -10.32
C VAL A 143 -5.53 -11.35 -9.79
N ASP A 144 -4.88 -10.27 -10.19
CA ASP A 144 -3.65 -9.78 -9.61
C ASP A 144 -3.96 -8.67 -8.60
N VAL A 145 -3.10 -8.51 -7.59
CA VAL A 145 -3.23 -7.42 -6.62
C VAL A 145 -1.97 -6.59 -6.64
N VAL A 146 -2.15 -5.29 -6.79
CA VAL A 146 -1.07 -4.30 -6.80
C VAL A 146 -1.35 -3.20 -5.78
N TYR A 147 -0.32 -2.47 -5.38
CA TYR A 147 -0.47 -1.36 -4.45
C TYR A 147 0.58 -0.29 -4.67
N HIS A 148 0.22 0.95 -4.33
CA HIS A 148 1.14 2.08 -4.30
C HIS A 148 2.14 1.94 -3.15
N ASP A 149 3.42 1.79 -3.47
CA ASP A 149 4.51 1.88 -2.51
C ASP A 149 5.11 3.29 -2.52
N VAL A 150 4.67 4.11 -1.56
CA VAL A 150 5.13 5.50 -1.40
C VAL A 150 6.64 5.61 -1.15
N LYS A 151 7.33 4.50 -0.83
CA LYS A 151 8.79 4.46 -0.69
C LYS A 151 9.50 4.42 -2.04
N ILE A 152 8.85 3.92 -3.10
CA ILE A 152 9.40 3.90 -4.46
C ILE A 152 9.31 5.28 -5.09
N SER A 153 8.12 5.90 -5.00
CA SER A 153 7.90 7.25 -5.51
C SER A 153 6.65 7.85 -4.86
N ARG A 154 6.66 9.18 -4.69
CA ARG A 154 5.46 9.94 -4.28
C ARG A 154 4.47 10.11 -5.43
N ASN A 155 4.89 9.87 -6.67
CA ASN A 155 4.02 9.93 -7.82
C ASN A 155 3.17 8.66 -7.90
N MET A 156 1.89 8.78 -7.55
CA MET A 156 0.91 7.67 -7.57
C MET A 156 0.64 7.10 -8.97
N SER A 157 1.08 7.76 -10.05
CA SER A 157 0.92 7.21 -11.41
C SER A 157 2.03 6.21 -11.80
N ILE A 158 3.11 6.14 -11.03
CA ILE A 158 4.31 5.33 -11.29
C ILE A 158 4.99 4.89 -9.98
N ASN A 159 4.29 4.07 -9.19
CA ASN A 159 4.80 3.51 -7.93
C ASN A 159 4.08 2.22 -7.51
N MET A 160 3.53 1.47 -8.46
CA MET A 160 2.84 0.22 -8.19
C MET A 160 3.82 -0.93 -7.91
N ARG A 161 3.45 -1.82 -6.99
CA ARG A 161 4.11 -3.11 -6.74
C ARG A 161 3.11 -4.23 -6.70
N PHE A 162 3.55 -5.43 -7.06
CA PHE A 162 2.80 -6.65 -6.80
C PHE A 162 2.68 -6.98 -5.33
N ALA A 163 1.48 -7.41 -4.95
CA ALA A 163 1.26 -8.19 -3.76
C ALA A 163 1.66 -9.64 -4.00
N GLU A 164 2.28 -10.26 -3.01
CA GLU A 164 2.67 -11.67 -3.08
C GLU A 164 1.47 -12.56 -2.74
N TYR A 165 1.09 -13.45 -3.67
CA TYR A 165 0.04 -14.42 -3.42
C TYR A 165 0.59 -15.61 -2.63
N ARG A 166 -0.10 -15.96 -1.53
CA ARG A 166 0.22 -17.09 -0.67
C ARG A 166 -1.00 -18.01 -0.64
N ALA A 167 -0.88 -19.19 -1.23
CA ALA A 167 -1.93 -20.20 -1.17
C ALA A 167 -2.14 -20.70 0.27
N SER A 168 -3.38 -21.08 0.61
CA SER A 168 -3.64 -21.78 1.86
C SER A 168 -2.84 -23.08 1.91
N ARG A 169 -2.36 -23.44 3.11
CA ARG A 169 -1.80 -24.77 3.36
C ARG A 169 -2.98 -25.69 3.66
N ARG A 170 -3.32 -26.56 2.72
CA ARG A 170 -4.28 -27.66 2.93
C ARG A 170 -3.58 -28.83 3.58
#